data_AF-A0A2N5HIR4-F1
#
_entry.id   AF-A0A2N5HIR4-F1
#
_cell.length_a   1.000
_cell.length_b   1.000
_cell.length_c   1.000
_cell.angle_alpha   90.00
_cell.angle_beta   90.00
_cell.angle_gamma   90.00
#
_symmetry.space_group_name_H-M   'P 1'
#
loop_
_entity.id
_entity.type
_entity.pdbx_description
1 polymer ?
#
loop_
_entity_poly.entity_id
_entity_poly.type
_entity_poly.pdbx_seq_one_letter_code
_entity_poly.pdbx_strand_id
1 'polypeptide(L)'
;MQPPIAYKAYVAETASLRTSGINSGFLLEFPKSTMLPNERVIQNQNNKVHLIMDYINQHYVEPIVLSDLAEKVHLSKEYLCQLFKKVNGFSIFDYITDVRIAYAKTLLILNKNERIKEY
;
A
#
# COMPACT_ATOMS: atom_id res chain seq x y z
N MET A 1 9.25 0.78 19.34
CA MET A 1 8.74 1.96 18.60
C MET A 1 7.22 1.84 18.58
N GLN A 2 6.49 2.78 19.20
CA GLN A 2 5.03 2.67 19.33
C GLN A 2 4.32 3.06 18.01
N PRO A 3 3.20 2.42 17.65
CA PRO A 3 2.42 2.82 16.48
C PRO A 3 1.80 4.21 16.69
N PRO A 4 1.50 4.97 15.62
CA PRO A 4 0.85 6.27 15.72
C PRO A 4 -0.47 6.16 16.50
N ILE A 5 -0.70 7.10 17.42
CA ILE A 5 -1.87 7.17 18.31
C ILE A 5 -3.20 7.01 17.54
N ALA A 6 -3.26 7.52 16.29
CA ALA A 6 -4.43 7.42 15.42
C ALA A 6 -4.77 5.99 14.96
N TYR A 7 -3.76 5.12 14.78
CA TYR A 7 -4.02 3.74 14.35
C TYR A 7 -4.66 2.92 15.47
N LYS A 8 -4.22 3.14 16.72
CA LYS A 8 -4.83 2.53 17.91
C LYS A 8 -6.26 3.02 18.16
N ALA A 9 -6.53 4.31 17.93
CA ALA A 9 -7.88 4.87 18.03
C ALA A 9 -8.82 4.22 17.00
N TYR A 10 -8.36 4.06 15.76
CA TYR A 10 -9.15 3.41 14.70
C TYR A 10 -9.48 1.94 15.02
N VAL A 11 -8.51 1.13 15.47
CA VAL A 11 -8.79 -0.27 15.82
C VAL A 11 -9.58 -0.41 17.13
N ALA A 12 -9.48 0.53 18.07
CA ALA A 12 -10.24 0.50 19.33
C ALA A 12 -11.71 0.92 19.12
N GLU A 13 -11.94 1.95 18.30
CA GLU A 13 -13.28 2.48 18.01
C GLU A 13 -14.09 1.54 17.10
N THR A 14 -13.43 0.89 16.12
CA THR A 14 -14.07 -0.13 15.28
C THR A 14 -14.29 -1.47 15.98
N ALA A 15 -13.49 -1.79 17.01
CA ALA A 15 -13.70 -2.98 17.82
C ALA A 15 -14.84 -2.82 18.86
N SER A 16 -15.04 -1.63 19.41
CA SER A 16 -16.12 -1.37 20.39
C SER A 16 -17.52 -1.36 19.76
N LEU A 17 -17.64 -1.06 18.46
CA LEU A 17 -18.92 -0.98 17.75
C LEU A 17 -19.42 -2.34 17.21
N ARG A 18 -18.67 -3.43 17.43
CA ARG A 18 -19.04 -4.77 16.93
C ARG A 18 -19.87 -5.59 17.91
N THR A 19 -19.98 -5.18 19.18
CA THR A 19 -20.62 -5.98 20.25
C THR A 19 -22.09 -5.67 20.50
N SER A 20 -22.64 -4.61 19.92
CA SER A 20 -24.09 -4.34 20.01
C SER A 20 -24.67 -4.51 18.62
N GLY A 21 -25.31 -5.66 18.39
CA GLY A 21 -25.86 -6.06 17.09
C GLY A 21 -26.84 -5.03 16.51
N ILE A 22 -26.31 -4.10 15.71
CA ILE A 22 -27.08 -3.22 14.84
C ILE A 22 -26.74 -3.62 13.41
N ASN A 23 -27.79 -3.87 12.63
CA ASN A 23 -27.77 -4.41 11.28
C ASN A 23 -26.74 -3.77 10.33
N SER A 24 -26.19 -4.60 9.46
CA SER A 24 -25.29 -4.34 8.34
C SER A 24 -25.86 -3.42 7.23
N GLY A 25 -26.79 -2.54 7.56
CA GLY A 25 -27.43 -1.58 6.65
C GLY A 25 -27.37 -0.11 7.10
N PHE A 26 -26.76 0.21 8.25
CA PHE A 26 -26.73 1.58 8.79
C PHE A 26 -25.41 2.34 8.53
N LEU A 27 -24.40 1.70 7.94
CA LEU A 27 -23.06 2.28 7.79
C LEU A 27 -22.78 2.87 6.39
N LEU A 28 -23.80 3.34 5.66
CA LEU A 28 -23.63 3.80 4.27
C LEU A 28 -24.10 5.22 3.95
N GLU A 29 -24.45 6.08 4.93
CA GLU A 29 -24.76 7.48 4.61
C GLU A 29 -24.17 8.48 5.63
N PHE A 30 -22.87 8.39 5.89
CA PHE A 30 -22.16 9.61 6.32
C PHE A 30 -21.86 10.46 5.08
N PRO A 31 -22.44 11.67 4.96
CA PRO A 31 -22.21 12.51 3.80
C PRO A 31 -20.72 12.87 3.72
N LYS A 32 -20.09 12.64 2.57
CA LYS A 32 -18.67 12.97 2.28
C LYS A 32 -18.31 14.44 2.62
N SER A 33 -19.31 15.30 2.79
CA SER A 33 -19.15 16.72 3.12
C SER A 33 -18.59 16.98 4.52
N THR A 34 -18.67 16.03 5.48
CA THR A 34 -18.22 16.23 6.87
C THR A 34 -16.80 15.74 7.17
N MET A 35 -16.08 15.18 6.19
CA MET A 35 -14.69 14.73 6.40
C MET A 35 -13.81 15.85 6.98
N LEU A 36 -13.19 15.60 8.13
CA LEU A 36 -12.31 16.55 8.78
C LEU A 36 -11.08 16.81 7.89
N PRO A 37 -10.50 18.03 7.88
CA PRO A 37 -9.38 18.36 7.00
C PRO A 37 -8.21 17.36 7.08
N ASN A 38 -7.97 16.80 8.27
CA ASN A 38 -6.91 15.83 8.51
C ASN A 38 -7.18 14.46 7.87
N GLU A 39 -8.44 14.03 7.81
CA GLU A 39 -8.83 12.75 7.18
C GLU A 39 -8.67 12.82 5.66
N ARG A 40 -9.06 13.94 5.03
CA ARG A 40 -8.89 14.13 3.58
C ARG A 40 -7.43 14.06 3.15
N VAL A 41 -6.52 14.62 3.95
CA VAL A 41 -5.08 14.59 3.69
C VAL A 41 -4.52 13.17 3.81
N ILE A 42 -4.91 12.42 4.85
CA ILE A 42 -4.48 11.02 5.04
C ILE A 42 -4.98 10.14 3.89
N GLN A 43 -6.24 10.30 3.47
CA GLN A 43 -6.79 9.55 2.35
C GLN A 43 -6.06 9.86 1.03
N ASN A 44 -5.79 11.14 0.75
CA ASN A 44 -5.02 11.52 -0.43
C ASN A 44 -3.59 10.93 -0.42
N GLN A 45 -2.95 10.92 0.75
CA GLN A 45 -1.64 10.31 0.95
C GLN A 45 -1.66 8.80 0.69
N ASN A 46 -2.67 8.09 1.22
CA ASN A 46 -2.85 6.66 0.98
C ASN A 46 -3.11 6.36 -0.50
N ASN A 47 -3.94 7.16 -1.17
CA ASN A 47 -4.21 7.01 -2.60
C ASN A 47 -2.92 7.16 -3.43
N LYS A 48 -2.07 8.14 -3.10
CA LYS A 48 -0.78 8.31 -3.78
C LYS A 48 0.14 7.10 -3.55
N VAL A 49 0.18 6.55 -2.35
CA VAL A 49 0.97 5.35 -2.05
C VAL A 49 0.46 4.13 -2.81
N HIS A 50 -0.86 3.98 -2.98
CA HIS A 50 -1.43 2.92 -3.79
C HIS A 50 -0.99 3.03 -5.27
N LEU A 51 -1.06 4.23 -5.84
CA LEU A 51 -0.59 4.47 -7.22
C LEU A 51 0.90 4.14 -7.40
N ILE A 52 1.72 4.46 -6.38
CA ILE A 52 3.15 4.10 -6.36
C ILE A 52 3.32 2.57 -6.35
N MET A 53 2.56 1.85 -5.52
CA MET A 53 2.61 0.39 -5.48
C MET A 53 2.18 -0.24 -6.80
N ASP A 54 1.09 0.24 -7.39
CA ASP A 54 0.58 -0.25 -8.68
C ASP A 54 1.63 -0.10 -9.77
N TYR A 55 2.28 1.05 -9.83
CA TYR A 55 3.38 1.29 -10.78
C TYR A 55 4.53 0.29 -10.57
N ILE A 56 4.95 0.08 -9.33
CA ILE A 56 6.02 -0.88 -9.01
C ILE A 56 5.61 -2.29 -9.43
N ASN A 57 4.39 -2.72 -9.14
CA ASN A 57 3.89 -4.05 -9.50
C ASN A 57 3.78 -4.25 -11.02
N GLN A 58 3.66 -3.19 -11.81
CA GLN A 58 3.63 -3.27 -13.27
C GLN A 58 5.03 -3.21 -13.90
N HIS A 59 5.98 -2.51 -13.25
CA HIS A 59 7.30 -2.19 -13.82
C HIS A 59 8.48 -2.81 -13.05
N TYR A 60 8.26 -3.71 -12.08
CA TYR A 60 9.36 -4.27 -11.26
C TYR A 60 10.42 -5.04 -12.06
N VAL A 61 10.08 -5.52 -13.26
CA VAL A 61 11.02 -6.20 -14.17
C VAL A 61 12.00 -5.21 -14.81
N GLU A 62 11.58 -3.97 -14.98
CA GLU A 62 12.37 -2.90 -15.60
C GLU A 62 13.13 -2.08 -14.55
N PRO A 63 14.15 -1.30 -14.96
CA PRO A 63 14.76 -0.30 -14.09
C PRO A 63 13.73 0.76 -13.68
N ILE A 64 13.42 0.82 -12.38
CA ILE A 64 12.52 1.85 -11.83
C ILE A 64 13.34 3.09 -11.46
N VAL A 65 13.07 4.20 -12.16
CA VAL A 65 13.64 5.51 -11.84
C VAL A 65 12.67 6.27 -10.92
N LEU A 66 13.11 6.52 -9.68
CA LEU A 66 12.24 7.17 -8.68
C LEU A 66 11.88 8.62 -8.99
N SER A 67 12.70 9.35 -9.76
CA SER A 67 12.35 10.71 -10.21
C SER A 67 11.11 10.69 -11.09
N ASP A 68 11.09 9.79 -12.06
CA ASP A 68 10.02 9.69 -13.06
C ASP A 68 8.71 9.24 -12.39
N LEU A 69 8.82 8.32 -11.42
CA LEU A 69 7.68 7.92 -10.59
C LEU A 69 7.17 9.08 -9.73
N ALA A 70 8.06 9.87 -9.15
CA ALA A 70 7.69 11.04 -8.35
C ALA A 70 6.98 12.11 -9.19
N GLU A 71 7.44 12.35 -10.41
CA GLU A 71 6.79 13.24 -11.38
C GLU A 71 5.38 12.76 -11.73
N LYS A 72 5.20 11.45 -12.00
CA LYS A 72 3.88 10.85 -12.31
C LYS A 72 2.85 11.03 -11.19
N VAL A 73 3.28 11.04 -9.92
CA VAL A 73 2.39 11.23 -8.76
C VAL A 73 2.40 12.66 -8.20
N HIS A 74 3.05 13.58 -8.93
CA HIS A 74 3.23 14.98 -8.56
C HIS A 74 3.80 15.16 -7.15
N LEU A 75 4.87 14.45 -6.83
CA LEU A 75 5.62 14.55 -5.58
C LEU A 75 7.10 14.80 -5.88
N SER A 76 7.84 15.36 -4.92
CA SER A 76 9.30 15.26 -4.97
C SER A 76 9.73 13.84 -4.63
N LYS A 77 10.91 13.43 -5.11
CA LYS A 77 11.50 12.12 -4.82
C LYS A 77 11.66 11.89 -3.31
N GLU A 78 12.11 12.92 -2.60
CA GLU A 78 12.34 12.88 -1.15
C GLU A 78 11.02 12.67 -0.40
N TYR A 79 9.98 13.43 -0.79
CA TYR A 79 8.67 13.32 -0.17
C TYR A 79 8.00 11.98 -0.49
N LEU A 80 8.16 11.47 -1.73
CA LEU A 80 7.68 10.16 -2.11
C LEU A 80 8.28 9.06 -1.22
N CYS A 81 9.60 9.07 -1.03
CA CYS A 81 10.28 8.09 -0.17
C CYS A 81 9.81 8.19 1.30
N GLN A 82 9.68 9.41 1.83
CA GLN A 82 9.20 9.64 3.19
C GLN A 82 7.75 9.21 3.36
N LEU A 83 6.89 9.58 2.40
CA LEU A 83 5.47 9.25 2.40
C LEU A 83 5.27 7.74 2.35
N PHE A 84 5.93 7.06 1.42
CA PHE A 84 5.85 5.61 1.27
C PHE A 84 6.28 4.91 2.56
N LYS A 85 7.40 5.33 3.16
CA LYS A 85 7.88 4.79 4.43
C LYS A 85 6.95 5.08 5.60
N LYS A 86 6.34 6.27 5.63
CA LYS A 86 5.40 6.67 6.69
C LYS A 86 4.11 5.84 6.64
N VAL A 87 3.59 5.58 5.45
CA VAL A 87 2.34 4.82 5.26
C VAL A 87 2.56 3.32 5.46
N ASN A 88 3.66 2.77 4.92
CA ASN A 88 3.87 1.32 4.88
C ASN A 88 4.77 0.79 6.01
N GLY A 89 5.58 1.64 6.63
CA GLY A 89 6.56 1.25 7.64
C GLY A 89 7.92 0.78 7.11
N PHE A 90 8.07 0.59 5.79
CA PHE A 90 9.31 0.16 5.12
C PHE A 90 9.63 1.05 3.92
N SER A 91 10.88 1.03 3.44
CA SER A 91 11.28 1.90 2.33
C SER A 91 10.70 1.41 1.01
N ILE A 92 10.58 2.32 0.04
CA ILE A 92 10.19 1.97 -1.32
C ILE A 92 11.17 0.98 -1.98
N PHE A 93 12.45 1.06 -1.64
CA PHE A 93 13.47 0.14 -2.17
C PHE A 93 13.31 -1.27 -1.61
N ASP A 94 12.96 -1.40 -0.33
CA ASP A 94 12.67 -2.70 0.29
C ASP A 94 11.49 -3.35 -0.44
N TYR A 95 10.43 -2.57 -0.72
CA TYR A 95 9.28 -3.05 -1.46
C TYR A 95 9.62 -3.55 -2.86
N ILE A 96 10.36 -2.76 -3.65
CA ILE A 96 10.79 -3.15 -5.00
C ILE A 96 11.60 -4.45 -4.94
N THR A 97 12.49 -4.57 -3.94
CA THR A 97 13.32 -5.75 -3.74
C THR A 97 12.48 -6.98 -3.42
N ASP A 98 11.52 -6.85 -2.50
CA ASP A 98 10.62 -7.94 -2.12
C ASP A 98 9.75 -8.41 -3.29
N VAL A 99 9.21 -7.49 -4.09
CA VAL A 99 8.44 -7.82 -5.30
C VAL A 99 9.30 -8.61 -6.29
N ARG A 100 10.54 -8.18 -6.54
CA ARG A 100 11.48 -8.88 -7.43
C ARG A 100 11.86 -10.26 -6.91
N ILE A 101 12.09 -10.41 -5.60
CA ILE A 101 12.39 -11.70 -4.97
C ILE A 101 11.19 -12.64 -5.08
N ALA A 102 9.98 -12.14 -4.81
CA ALA A 102 8.75 -12.92 -4.92
C ALA A 102 8.55 -13.43 -6.36
N TYR A 103 8.77 -12.56 -7.36
CA TYR A 103 8.73 -12.95 -8.76
C TYR A 103 9.78 -14.00 -9.12
N ALA A 104 11.04 -13.82 -8.70
CA ALA A 104 12.09 -14.78 -8.94
C ALA A 104 11.78 -16.16 -8.33
N LYS A 105 11.23 -16.20 -7.12
CA LYS A 105 10.75 -17.44 -6.48
C LYS A 105 9.65 -18.11 -7.31
N THR A 106 8.69 -17.34 -7.81
CA THR A 106 7.63 -17.84 -8.69
C THR A 106 8.22 -18.44 -9.97
N LEU A 107 9.16 -17.76 -10.63
CA LEU A 107 9.84 -18.30 -11.81
C LEU A 107 10.58 -19.60 -11.52
N LEU A 108 11.27 -19.71 -10.39
CA LEU A 108 11.95 -20.96 -10.01
C LEU A 108 10.98 -22.12 -9.81
N ILE A 109 9.80 -21.87 -9.24
CA ILE A 109 8.75 -22.88 -9.05
C ILE A 109 8.14 -23.30 -10.40
N LEU A 110 7.84 -22.34 -11.27
CA LEU A 110 7.27 -22.59 -12.59
C LEU A 110 8.25 -23.37 -13.49
N ASN A 111 9.51 -22.94 -13.54
CA ASN A 111 10.55 -23.59 -14.35
C ASN A 111 10.97 -24.97 -13.82
N LYS A 112 10.75 -25.26 -12.52
CA LYS A 112 10.96 -26.60 -11.97
C LYS A 112 9.97 -27.62 -12.55
N ASN A 113 8.80 -27.18 -13.04
CA ASN A 113 7.81 -28.06 -13.66
C ASN A 113 8.07 -28.33 -15.15
N GLU A 114 9.06 -27.66 -15.77
CA GLU A 114 9.47 -27.93 -17.17
C GLU A 114 10.57 -29.00 -17.26
N ARG A 115 11.35 -29.22 -16.19
CA ARG A 115 12.24 -30.39 -16.10
C ARG A 115 11.50 -31.58 -15.51
N ILE A 116 10.73 -32.30 -16.33
CA ILE A 116 10.59 -33.77 -16.40
C ILE A 116 9.60 -34.03 -17.56
N LYS A 117 10.08 -33.89 -18.80
CA LYS A 117 9.61 -34.64 -19.97
C LYS A 117 10.76 -34.70 -20.96
N GLU A 118 11.82 -35.43 -20.61
CA GLU A 118 12.76 -35.90 -21.61
C GLU A 118 13.36 -37.23 -21.14
N TYR A 119 13.05 -38.25 -21.96
CA TYR A 119 13.45 -39.66 -21.99
C TYR A 119 12.86 -40.62 -20.95
#